data_AF-A0A822G8G6-F1
#
_entry.id   AF-A0A822G8G6-F1
#
_cell.length_a   1.000
_cell.length_b   1.000
_cell.length_c   1.000
_cell.angle_alpha   90.00
_cell.angle_beta   90.00
_cell.angle_gamma   90.00
#
_symmetry.space_group_name_H-M   'P 1'
#
loop_
_entity.id
_entity.type
_entity.pdbx_description
1 polymer ?
#
loop_
_entity_poly.entity_id
_entity_poly.type
_entity_poly.pdbx_seq_one_letter_code
_entity_poly.pdbx_strand_id
1 'polypeptide(L)' 'LDGNSGDLRLIKTYLELCLPTCRLDFLMSSANHSSTFDDIDIMVTQLIDEIEAHIERYGLKPQRISFVGHSLGNLVVRAT' A
#
# COMPACT_ATOMS: atom_id res chain seq x y z
N LEU A 1 11.78 -6.96 8.61
CA LEU A 1 10.74 -6.68 7.60
C LEU A 1 10.90 -7.76 6.57
N ASP A 2 9.95 -8.67 6.51
CA ASP A 2 10.05 -9.94 5.79
C ASP A 2 9.42 -9.88 4.38
N GLY A 3 9.02 -8.68 3.95
CA GLY A 3 8.36 -8.41 2.68
C GLY A 3 6.86 -8.72 2.69
N ASN A 4 6.17 -8.49 3.82
CA ASN A 4 4.73 -8.78 3.93
C ASN A 4 3.86 -7.62 4.41
N SER A 5 2.54 -7.74 4.23
CA SER A 5 1.56 -6.70 4.58
C SER A 5 1.54 -6.30 6.07
N GLY A 6 2.13 -7.11 6.96
CA GLY A 6 2.27 -6.81 8.38
C GLY A 6 3.50 -5.95 8.73
N ASP A 7 4.48 -5.87 7.83
CA ASP A 7 5.79 -5.26 8.11
C ASP A 7 5.72 -3.80 8.55
N LEU A 8 4.82 -3.03 7.94
CA LEU A 8 4.70 -1.59 8.19
C LEU A 8 3.57 -1.26 9.17
N ARG A 9 3.04 -2.26 9.89
CA ARG A 9 1.92 -2.07 10.83
C ARG A 9 2.23 -1.02 11.92
N LEU A 10 3.47 -0.96 12.40
CA LEU A 10 3.86 0.04 13.41
C LEU A 10 3.78 1.47 12.88
N ILE A 11 4.09 1.69 11.59
CA ILE A 11 3.95 3.02 10.96
C ILE A 11 2.48 3.42 10.91
N LYS A 12 1.60 2.50 10.49
CA LYS A 12 0.16 2.71 10.52
C LYS A 12 -0.32 3.12 11.92
N THR A 13 0.01 2.31 12.93
CA THR A 13 -0.39 2.59 14.33
C THR A 13 0.13 3.94 14.81
N TYR A 14 1.37 4.29 14.49
CA TYR A 14 1.93 5.59 14.85
C TYR A 14 1.15 6.75 14.20
N LEU A 15 0.79 6.64 12.92
CA LEU A 15 0.01 7.67 12.22
C LEU A 15 -1.41 7.79 12.79
N GLU A 16 -2.07 6.69 13.11
CA GLU A 16 -3.39 6.69 13.75
C GLU A 16 -3.36 7.39 15.12
N LEU A 17 -2.30 7.17 15.90
CA LEU A 17 -2.14 7.81 17.22
C LEU A 17 -1.78 9.29 17.12
N CYS A 18 -0.93 9.67 16.16
CA CYS A 18 -0.48 11.07 16.01
C CYS A 18 -1.50 11.96 15.28
N LEU A 19 -2.39 11.38 14.48
CA LEU A 19 -3.35 12.10 13.64
C LEU A 19 -4.80 11.62 13.86
N PRO A 20 -5.31 11.59 15.11
CA PRO A 20 -6.58 10.95 15.44
C PRO A 20 -7.81 11.64 14.82
N THR A 21 -7.68 12.90 14.40
CA THR A 21 -8.74 13.69 13.76
C THR A 21 -8.64 13.72 12.24
N CYS A 22 -7.54 13.21 11.67
CA CYS A 22 -7.39 13.11 10.23
C CYS A 22 -8.17 11.90 9.70
N ARG A 23 -8.86 12.09 8.57
CA ARG A 23 -9.53 10.99 7.87
C ARG A 23 -8.50 10.24 7.02
N LEU A 24 -7.78 9.33 7.67
CA LEU A 24 -6.83 8.43 7.03
C LEU A 24 -7.49 7.07 6.81
N ASP A 25 -7.29 6.51 5.63
CA ASP A 25 -7.60 5.12 5.31
C ASP A 25 -6.29 4.43 4.91
N PHE A 26 -6.12 3.17 5.31
CA PHE A 26 -4.86 2.44 5.14
C PHE A 26 -5.09 1.13 4.38
N LEU A 27 -4.51 1.05 3.19
CA LEU A 27 -4.32 -0.20 2.45
C LEU A 27 -2.93 -0.77 2.76
N MET A 28 -2.88 -1.91 3.45
CA MET A 28 -1.64 -2.66 3.70
C MET A 28 -1.47 -3.70 2.60
N SER A 29 -0.76 -3.33 1.53
CA SER A 29 -0.69 -4.12 0.29
C SER A 29 -0.21 -5.56 0.52
N SER A 30 -0.89 -6.49 -0.14
CA SER A 30 -0.55 -7.92 -0.19
C SER A 30 -0.54 -8.48 -1.62
N ALA A 31 -0.85 -7.65 -2.61
CA ALA A 31 -0.98 -8.02 -4.02
C ALA A 31 0.22 -8.82 -4.55
N ASN A 32 1.42 -8.48 -4.09
CA ASN A 32 2.68 -9.01 -4.60
C ASN A 32 3.27 -10.18 -3.79
N HIS A 33 2.56 -10.73 -2.80
CA HIS A 33 3.08 -11.84 -1.97
C HIS A 33 3.38 -13.12 -2.79
N SER A 34 2.56 -13.43 -3.79
CA SER A 34 2.71 -14.62 -4.63
C SER A 34 3.55 -14.42 -5.89
N SER A 35 3.87 -13.18 -6.21
CA SER A 35 4.48 -12.71 -7.46
C SER A 35 5.78 -11.92 -7.21
N THR A 36 6.40 -12.08 -6.04
CA THR A 36 7.57 -11.28 -5.64
C THR A 36 8.79 -11.43 -6.57
N PHE A 37 8.82 -12.46 -7.41
CA PHE A 37 9.87 -12.73 -8.39
C PHE A 37 9.48 -12.40 -9.84
N ASP A 38 8.30 -11.84 -10.06
CA ASP A 38 7.84 -11.39 -11.36
C ASP A 38 8.46 -10.04 -11.75
N ASP A 39 8.22 -9.63 -13.00
CA ASP A 39 8.67 -8.33 -13.51
C ASP A 39 8.03 -7.17 -12.74
N ILE A 40 8.76 -6.07 -12.58
CA ILE A 40 8.30 -4.87 -11.87
C ILE A 40 7.01 -4.34 -12.50
N ASP A 41 6.89 -4.40 -13.83
CA ASP A 41 5.67 -3.96 -14.54
C ASP A 41 4.44 -4.75 -14.10
N ILE A 42 4.57 -6.06 -13.88
CA ILE A 42 3.49 -6.92 -13.36
C ILE A 42 3.15 -6.53 -11.93
N MET A 43 4.18 -6.31 -11.09
CA MET A 43 3.99 -5.91 -9.70
C MET A 43 3.30 -4.55 -9.55
N VAL A 44 3.57 -3.63 -10.48
CA VAL A 44 2.91 -2.31 -10.58
C VAL A 44 1.44 -2.48 -10.95
N THR A 45 1.11 -3.27 -11.98
CA THR A 45 -0.28 -3.53 -12.36
C THR A 45 -1.07 -4.14 -11.20
N GLN A 46 -0.51 -5.15 -10.53
CA GLN A 46 -1.17 -5.79 -9.38
C GLN A 46 -1.40 -4.81 -8.22
N LEU A 47 -0.46 -3.88 -7.96
CA LEU A 47 -0.63 -2.86 -6.94
C LEU A 47 -1.71 -1.83 -7.32
N ILE A 48 -1.78 -1.42 -8.58
CA ILE A 48 -2.81 -0.50 -9.08
C ILE A 48 -4.19 -1.16 -8.93
N ASP A 49 -4.34 -2.40 -9.38
CA ASP A 49 -5.59 -3.15 -9.26
C ASP A 49 -6.05 -3.28 -7.80
N GLU A 50 -5.12 -3.52 -6.86
CA GLU A 50 -5.44 -3.60 -5.43
C GLU A 50 -5.91 -2.24 -4.87
N ILE A 51 -5.29 -1.13 -5.29
CA ILE A 51 -5.67 0.23 -4.89
C ILE A 51 -7.06 0.58 -5.41
N GLU A 52 -7.33 0.33 -6.70
CA GLU A 52 -8.63 0.59 -7.32
C GLU A 52 -9.73 -0.23 -6.64
N ALA A 53 -9.50 -1.53 -6.46
CA ALA A 53 -10.45 -2.42 -5.79
C ALA A 53 -10.72 -1.98 -4.34
N HIS A 54 -9.72 -1.47 -3.61
CA HIS A 54 -9.90 -0.95 -2.25
C HIS A 54 -10.75 0.33 -2.24
N ILE A 55 -10.47 1.27 -3.15
CA ILE A 55 -11.25 2.51 -3.29
C ILE A 55 -12.71 2.20 -3.61
N GLU A 56 -12.97 1.31 -4.57
CA GLU A 56 -14.33 0.92 -4.97
C GLU A 56 -15.06 0.20 -3.84
N ARG A 57 -14.42 -0.79 -3.21
CA ARG A 57 -15.02 -1.60 -2.13
C ARG A 57 -15.49 -0.74 -0.96
N TYR A 58 -14.73 0.28 -0.59
CA TYR A 58 -15.03 1.14 0.55
C TYR A 58 -15.67 2.48 0.16
N GLY A 59 -15.94 2.70 -1.14
CA GLY A 59 -16.55 3.93 -1.64
C GLY A 59 -15.72 5.19 -1.32
N LEU A 60 -14.40 5.06 -1.32
CA LEU A 60 -13.49 6.14 -0.92
C LEU A 60 -13.43 7.23 -1.99
N LYS A 61 -13.24 8.48 -1.55
CA LYS A 61 -12.99 9.64 -2.43
C LYS A 61 -11.72 10.35 -1.96
N PRO A 62 -10.53 9.73 -2.08
CA PRO A 62 -9.31 10.30 -1.57
C PRO A 62 -8.96 11.58 -2.33
N GLN A 63 -8.65 12.66 -1.60
CA GLN A 63 -8.09 13.88 -2.20
C GLN A 63 -6.59 13.74 -2.49
N ARG A 64 -5.93 12.79 -1.81
CA ARG A 64 -4.51 12.50 -1.93
C ARG A 64 -4.27 11.04 -1.57
N ILE A 65 -3.38 10.39 -2.32
CA ILE A 65 -2.83 9.08 -2.00
C ILE A 65 -1.35 9.29 -1.64
N SER A 66 -0.86 8.56 -0.64
CA SER A 66 0.54 8.61 -0.20
C SER A 66 1.02 7.19 0.06
N PHE A 67 2.27 6.92 -0.27
CA PHE A 67 2.84 5.59 -0.21
C PHE A 67 3.95 5.53 0.84
N VAL A 68 4.02 4.39 1.52
CA VAL A 68 5.14 4.03 2.37
C VAL A 68 5.65 2.68 1.89
N GLY A 69 6.83 2.66 1.28
CA GLY A 69 7.46 1.45 0.77
C GLY A 69 8.76 1.14 1.51
N HIS A 70 9.11 -0.14 1.60
CA HIS A 70 10.41 -0.60 2.08
C HIS A 70 11.03 -1.56 1.06
N SER A 71 12.35 -1.48 0.85
CA SER A 71 13.09 -2.35 -0.08
C SER A 71 12.41 -2.43 -1.47
N LEU A 72 12.13 -3.63 -1.98
CA LEU A 72 11.45 -3.83 -3.27
C LEU A 72 10.11 -3.09 -3.36
N GLY A 73 9.32 -3.04 -2.27
CA GLY A 73 8.06 -2.29 -2.25
C GLY A 73 8.24 -0.80 -2.53
N ASN A 74 9.38 -0.21 -2.15
CA ASN A 74 9.70 1.17 -2.48
C ASN A 74 10.07 1.35 -3.96
N LEU A 75 10.63 0.34 -4.61
CA LEU A 75 10.91 0.38 -6.05
C LEU A 75 9.62 0.30 -6.85
N VAL A 76 8.72 -0.63 -6.49
CA VAL A 76 7.40 -0.79 -7.13
C VAL A 76 6.59 0.50 -7.02
N VAL A 77 6.51 1.11 -5.84
CA VAL A 77 5.84 2.41 -5.61
C VAL A 77 6.42 3.56 -6.43
N ARG A 78 7.70 3.51 -6.83
CA ARG A 78 8.30 4.55 -7.67
C ARG A 78 8.11 4.30 -9.16
N ALA A 79 7.67 3.10 -9.53
CA ALA A 79 7.39 2.71 -10.91
C ALA A 79 5.89 2.89 -11.29
N THR A 80 5.02 3.17 -10.31
CA THR A 80 3.60 3.54 -10.52
C THR A 80 3.42 4.96 -11.03
#